data_AF-A0A9D5BX98-F1
#
_entry.id   AF-A0A9D5BX98-F1
#
_cell.length_a   1.000
_cell.length_b   1.000
_cell.length_c   1.000
_cell.angle_alpha   90.00
_cell.angle_beta   90.00
_cell.angle_gamma   90.00
#
_symmetry.space_group_name_H-M   'P 1'
#
loop_
_entity.id
_entity.type
_entity.pdbx_description
1 polymer ?
#
loop_
_entity_poly.entity_id
_entity_poly.type
_entity_poly.pdbx_seq_one_letter_code
_entity_poly.pdbx_strand_id
1 'polypeptide(L)'
;MDVSSPPEKRRALSHHDAILQKLAQHGVPQEYLDQSQAGLVAFVGENRFLLPEIVSCIIPSDVDVSAVCRSFKEDSAGGHRQAQMKLLVSESLLWLQWLMFEEEPCGCLKILAQNSSDQRAVCGTVWKKNDLAYRCRTCEHDPTCAICVPCFQNGDHKGHDYSSNVFWWRVL
;
A
#
# COMPACT_ATOMS: atom_id res chain seq x y z
N MET A 1 -24.51 -31.72 -44.80
CA MET A 1 -23.66 -32.35 -43.76
C MET A 1 -22.41 -31.51 -43.67
N ASP A 2 -22.08 -31.12 -42.45
CA ASP A 2 -20.90 -30.42 -41.94
C ASP A 2 -19.90 -29.77 -42.90
N VAL A 3 -19.76 -28.44 -42.74
CA VAL A 3 -18.45 -27.79 -42.83
C VAL A 3 -18.34 -26.72 -41.73
N SER A 4 -17.98 -27.20 -40.55
CA SER A 4 -17.18 -26.55 -39.49
C SER A 4 -17.11 -25.02 -39.52
N SER A 5 -17.81 -24.40 -38.55
CA SER A 5 -17.64 -23.02 -38.15
C SER A 5 -16.17 -22.71 -37.78
N PRO A 6 -15.64 -21.50 -38.09
CA PRO A 6 -14.28 -21.11 -37.74
C PRO A 6 -14.07 -21.11 -36.21
N PRO A 7 -12.85 -21.39 -35.72
CA PRO A 7 -12.58 -21.38 -34.29
C PRO A 7 -12.80 -19.97 -33.75
N GLU A 8 -13.63 -19.85 -32.72
CA GLU A 8 -13.82 -18.61 -31.98
C GLU A 8 -12.44 -18.06 -31.57
N LYS A 9 -12.14 -16.84 -32.02
CA LYS A 9 -10.96 -16.10 -31.59
C LYS A 9 -11.00 -16.02 -30.07
N ARG A 10 -10.23 -16.86 -29.40
CA ARG A 10 -9.98 -16.87 -27.96
C ARG A 10 -9.59 -15.43 -27.57
N ARG A 11 -10.57 -14.65 -27.10
CA ARG A 11 -10.37 -13.26 -26.70
C ARG A 11 -9.30 -13.30 -25.61
N ALA A 12 -8.19 -12.58 -25.79
CA ALA A 12 -7.17 -12.50 -24.76
C ALA A 12 -7.86 -11.97 -23.49
N LEU A 13 -7.90 -12.81 -22.45
CA LEU A 13 -8.48 -12.45 -21.16
C LEU A 13 -7.75 -11.21 -20.64
N SER A 14 -8.51 -10.29 -20.03
CA SER A 14 -7.90 -9.16 -19.32
C SER A 14 -6.99 -9.71 -18.21
N HIS A 15 -5.91 -9.00 -17.85
CA HIS A 15 -5.11 -9.39 -16.69
C HIS A 15 -5.95 -9.44 -15.41
N HIS A 16 -6.97 -8.58 -15.33
CA HIS A 16 -7.99 -8.63 -14.28
C HIS A 16 -8.70 -9.99 -14.23
N ASP A 17 -9.21 -10.46 -15.37
CA ASP A 17 -9.91 -11.76 -15.47
C ASP A 17 -8.97 -12.93 -15.13
N ALA A 18 -7.69 -12.82 -15.50
CA ALA A 18 -6.69 -13.82 -15.17
C ALA A 18 -6.44 -13.90 -13.65
N ILE A 19 -6.41 -12.76 -12.94
CA ILE A 19 -6.32 -12.72 -11.48
C ILE A 19 -7.56 -13.38 -10.86
N LEU A 20 -8.77 -13.00 -11.30
CA LEU A 20 -10.02 -13.59 -10.80
C LEU A 20 -10.06 -15.11 -11.01
N GLN A 21 -9.60 -15.59 -12.16
CA GLN A 21 -9.53 -17.02 -12.47
C GLN A 21 -8.57 -17.75 -11.53
N LYS A 22 -7.39 -17.18 -11.26
CA LYS A 22 -6.41 -17.77 -10.31
C LYS A 22 -6.96 -17.80 -8.89
N LEU A 23 -7.62 -16.73 -8.45
CA LEU A 23 -8.23 -16.64 -7.12
C LEU A 23 -9.34 -17.68 -6.95
N ALA A 24 -10.20 -17.87 -7.97
CA ALA A 24 -11.22 -18.91 -7.96
C ALA A 24 -10.61 -20.32 -7.82
N GLN A 25 -9.49 -20.58 -8.50
CA GLN A 25 -8.78 -21.87 -8.41
C GLN A 25 -8.17 -22.13 -7.02
N HIS A 26 -7.88 -21.07 -6.25
CA HIS A 26 -7.29 -21.16 -4.91
C HIS A 26 -8.34 -21.02 -3.80
N GLY A 27 -9.62 -21.21 -4.14
CA GLY A 27 -10.69 -21.38 -3.15
C GLY A 27 -11.39 -20.08 -2.74
N VAL A 28 -11.19 -18.97 -3.44
CA VAL A 28 -11.99 -17.75 -3.22
C VAL A 28 -13.39 -17.96 -3.82
N PRO A 29 -14.48 -17.89 -3.04
CA PRO A 29 -15.83 -18.10 -3.55
C PRO A 29 -16.27 -17.01 -4.54
N GLN A 30 -17.12 -17.38 -5.51
CA GLN A 30 -17.54 -16.47 -6.60
C GLN A 30 -18.27 -15.22 -6.09
N GLU A 31 -19.03 -15.32 -4.99
CA GLU A 31 -19.72 -14.18 -4.36
C GLU A 31 -18.78 -13.03 -3.92
N TYR A 32 -17.54 -13.36 -3.56
CA TYR A 32 -16.51 -12.36 -3.25
C TYR A 32 -15.81 -11.87 -4.53
N LEU A 33 -15.64 -12.73 -5.53
CA LEU A 33 -15.02 -12.36 -6.81
C LEU A 33 -15.90 -11.43 -7.65
N ASP A 34 -17.22 -11.54 -7.55
CA ASP A 34 -18.19 -10.65 -8.21
C ASP A 34 -18.06 -9.18 -7.74
N GLN A 35 -17.49 -8.98 -6.55
CA GLN A 35 -17.21 -7.67 -5.97
C GLN A 35 -15.76 -7.22 -6.23
N SER A 36 -15.03 -7.92 -7.10
CA SER A 36 -13.63 -7.67 -7.46
C SER A 36 -12.71 -7.50 -6.23
N GLN A 37 -11.99 -6.39 -6.11
CA GLN A 37 -11.02 -6.16 -5.04
C GLN A 37 -11.69 -6.04 -3.66
N ALA A 38 -12.87 -5.42 -3.57
CA ALA A 38 -13.56 -5.21 -2.31
C ALA A 38 -14.02 -6.53 -1.68
N GLY A 39 -14.54 -7.45 -2.50
CA GLY A 39 -14.90 -8.78 -2.01
C GLY A 39 -13.68 -9.61 -1.61
N LEU A 40 -12.56 -9.50 -2.33
CA LEU A 40 -11.33 -10.16 -1.91
C LEU A 40 -10.84 -9.68 -0.54
N VAL A 41 -10.93 -8.37 -0.27
CA VAL A 41 -10.60 -7.81 1.05
C VAL A 41 -11.50 -8.38 2.14
N ALA A 42 -12.82 -8.45 1.89
CA ALA A 42 -13.76 -9.06 2.83
C ALA A 42 -13.44 -10.54 3.11
N PHE A 43 -13.15 -11.32 2.07
CA PHE A 43 -12.76 -12.73 2.18
C PHE A 43 -11.47 -12.92 2.98
N VAL A 44 -10.44 -12.13 2.69
CA VAL A 44 -9.14 -12.15 3.39
C VAL A 44 -9.29 -11.74 4.85
N GLY A 45 -10.19 -10.80 5.15
CA GLY A 45 -10.53 -10.39 6.51
C GLY A 45 -10.89 -11.58 7.40
N GLU A 46 -11.67 -12.52 6.87
CA GLU A 46 -12.11 -13.75 7.56
C GLU A 46 -11.10 -14.90 7.43
N ASN A 47 -10.24 -14.88 6.40
CA ASN A 47 -9.33 -15.99 6.04
C ASN A 47 -7.87 -15.53 5.93
N ARG A 48 -7.36 -14.83 6.94
CA ARG A 48 -6.01 -14.23 6.94
C ARG A 48 -4.87 -15.23 6.67
N PHE A 49 -5.05 -16.50 7.00
CA PHE A 49 -4.06 -17.55 6.75
C PHE A 49 -3.85 -17.85 5.26
N LEU A 50 -4.82 -17.52 4.39
CA LEU A 50 -4.72 -17.67 2.93
C LEU A 50 -4.02 -16.47 2.26
N LEU A 51 -3.65 -15.44 3.01
CA LEU A 51 -3.03 -14.24 2.47
C LEU A 51 -1.77 -14.54 1.62
N PRO A 52 -0.84 -15.43 2.03
CA PRO A 52 0.33 -15.74 1.21
C PRO A 52 -0.04 -16.33 -0.16
N GLU A 53 -0.97 -17.28 -0.19
CA GLU A 53 -1.48 -17.92 -1.40
C GLU A 53 -2.21 -16.91 -2.30
N ILE A 54 -3.05 -16.06 -1.72
CA ILE A 54 -3.78 -15.02 -2.46
C ILE A 54 -2.82 -14.00 -3.08
N VAL A 55 -1.83 -13.52 -2.32
CA VAL A 55 -0.80 -12.61 -2.84
C VAL A 55 -0.02 -13.27 -3.98
N SER A 56 0.30 -14.56 -3.86
CA SER A 56 0.98 -15.31 -4.93
C SER A 56 0.15 -15.40 -6.22
N CYS A 57 -1.19 -15.43 -6.11
CA CYS A 57 -2.10 -15.43 -7.27
C CYS A 57 -2.13 -14.07 -7.99
N ILE A 58 -2.01 -12.98 -7.24
CA ILE A 58 -2.07 -11.60 -7.78
C ILE A 58 -0.77 -11.25 -8.50
N ILE A 59 0.38 -11.67 -7.96
CA ILE A 59 1.68 -11.38 -8.56
C ILE A 59 1.77 -12.06 -9.93
N PRO A 60 2.14 -11.32 -11.01
CA PRO A 60 2.31 -11.93 -12.32
C PRO A 60 3.40 -12.99 -12.31
N SER A 61 3.09 -14.17 -12.84
CA SER A 61 4.03 -15.25 -13.04
C SER A 61 4.89 -15.03 -14.28
N ASP A 62 5.96 -15.81 -14.42
CA ASP A 62 6.79 -15.82 -15.64
C ASP A 62 5.97 -16.16 -16.90
N VAL A 63 4.88 -16.92 -16.74
CA VAL A 63 3.95 -17.25 -17.84
C VAL A 63 3.20 -16.00 -18.29
N ASP A 64 2.72 -15.19 -17.34
CA ASP A 64 2.00 -13.95 -17.62
C ASP A 64 2.92 -12.92 -18.29
N VAL A 65 4.12 -12.75 -17.74
CA VAL A 65 5.18 -11.88 -18.30
C VAL A 65 5.55 -12.34 -19.71
N SER A 66 5.71 -13.65 -19.91
CA SER A 66 6.04 -14.22 -21.20
C SER A 66 4.91 -14.06 -22.23
N ALA A 67 3.64 -14.12 -21.81
CA ALA A 67 2.50 -13.92 -22.69
C ALA A 67 2.45 -12.48 -23.23
N VAL A 68 2.75 -11.49 -22.39
CA VAL A 68 2.92 -10.10 -22.81
C VAL A 68 4.10 -9.95 -23.78
N CYS A 69 5.22 -10.60 -23.50
CA CYS A 69 6.40 -10.57 -24.37
C CYS A 69 6.17 -11.23 -25.74
N ARG A 70 5.34 -12.28 -25.81
CA ARG A 70 5.05 -13.05 -27.04
C ARG A 70 4.03 -12.41 -27.99
N SER A 71 3.35 -11.34 -27.58
CA SER A 71 2.22 -10.78 -28.34
C SER A 71 2.60 -10.04 -29.63
N PHE A 72 3.89 -9.91 -30.01
CA PHE A 72 4.30 -9.20 -31.24
C PHE A 72 5.50 -9.84 -31.96
N LYS A 73 5.33 -10.08 -33.27
CA LYS A 73 6.43 -10.19 -34.25
C LYS A 73 6.98 -8.79 -34.54
N GLU A 74 8.30 -8.70 -34.67
CA GLU A 74 9.12 -7.51 -34.94
C GLU A 74 8.49 -6.67 -36.09
N ASP A 75 8.19 -5.38 -35.91
CA ASP A 75 9.10 -4.31 -36.38
C ASP A 75 8.79 -2.89 -35.80
N SER A 76 7.99 -2.76 -34.73
CA SER A 76 7.75 -1.45 -34.05
C SER A 76 7.40 -1.58 -32.56
N ALA A 77 7.80 -2.69 -31.93
CA ALA A 77 7.16 -3.27 -30.74
C ALA A 77 7.60 -2.73 -29.36
N GLY A 78 8.56 -1.81 -29.29
CA GLY A 78 9.14 -1.37 -28.00
C GLY A 78 8.13 -0.68 -27.08
N GLY A 79 7.40 0.32 -27.59
CA GLY A 79 6.44 1.09 -26.80
C GLY A 79 5.20 0.28 -26.38
N HIS A 80 4.70 -0.60 -27.26
CA HIS A 80 3.51 -1.40 -26.96
C HIS A 80 3.78 -2.46 -25.89
N ARG A 81 4.95 -3.12 -25.94
CA ARG A 81 5.38 -4.09 -24.91
C ARG A 81 5.49 -3.42 -23.55
N GLN A 82 6.08 -2.22 -23.49
CA GLN A 82 6.20 -1.45 -22.26
C GLN A 82 4.82 -1.06 -21.71
N ALA A 83 3.88 -0.67 -22.58
CA ALA A 83 2.52 -0.33 -22.19
C ALA A 83 1.76 -1.54 -21.60
N GLN A 84 1.83 -2.72 -22.23
CA GLN A 84 1.18 -3.92 -21.70
C GLN A 84 1.82 -4.39 -20.39
N MET A 85 3.15 -4.34 -20.28
CA MET A 85 3.85 -4.64 -19.04
C MET A 85 3.40 -3.68 -17.92
N LYS A 86 3.27 -2.40 -18.24
CA LYS A 86 2.79 -1.39 -17.28
C LYS A 86 1.37 -1.70 -16.82
N LEU A 87 0.46 -2.11 -17.72
CA LEU A 87 -0.91 -2.49 -17.37
C LEU A 87 -0.95 -3.73 -16.46
N LEU A 88 -0.18 -4.77 -16.79
CA LEU A 88 -0.03 -5.99 -16.00
C LEU A 88 0.41 -5.67 -14.55
N VAL A 89 1.48 -4.88 -14.43
CA VAL A 89 2.04 -4.49 -13.13
C VAL A 89 1.09 -3.53 -12.40
N SER A 90 0.48 -2.56 -13.08
CA SER A 90 -0.42 -1.58 -12.44
C SER A 90 -1.67 -2.24 -11.88
N GLU A 91 -2.25 -3.20 -12.60
CA GLU A 91 -3.40 -3.95 -12.13
C GLU A 91 -3.02 -4.78 -10.90
N SER A 92 -1.91 -5.52 -10.96
CA SER A 92 -1.44 -6.33 -9.82
C SER A 92 -1.18 -5.46 -8.58
N LEU A 93 -0.56 -4.29 -8.76
CA LEU A 93 -0.35 -3.32 -7.68
C LEU A 93 -1.65 -2.78 -7.10
N LEU A 94 -2.67 -2.56 -7.92
CA LEU A 94 -3.98 -2.12 -7.43
C LEU A 94 -4.57 -3.16 -6.49
N TRP A 95 -4.61 -4.44 -6.88
CA TRP A 95 -5.08 -5.52 -6.01
C TRP A 95 -4.29 -5.61 -4.69
N LEU A 96 -2.96 -5.48 -4.75
CA LEU A 96 -2.11 -5.48 -3.56
C LEU A 96 -2.36 -4.26 -2.65
N GLN A 97 -2.65 -3.09 -3.21
CA GLN A 97 -2.99 -1.90 -2.44
C GLN A 97 -4.30 -2.08 -1.68
N TRP A 98 -5.33 -2.67 -2.30
CA TRP A 98 -6.58 -3.01 -1.62
C TRP A 98 -6.35 -3.93 -0.42
N LEU A 99 -5.49 -4.95 -0.57
CA LEU A 99 -5.13 -5.83 0.55
C LEU A 99 -4.33 -5.11 1.65
N MET A 100 -3.48 -4.15 1.29
CA MET A 100 -2.66 -3.39 2.24
C MET A 100 -3.49 -2.39 3.06
N PHE A 101 -4.45 -1.73 2.43
CA PHE A 101 -5.28 -0.71 3.08
C PHE A 101 -6.58 -1.26 3.66
N GLU A 102 -6.98 -2.46 3.25
CA GLU A 102 -8.25 -3.10 3.61
C GLU A 102 -9.48 -2.27 3.22
N GLU A 103 -9.29 -1.26 2.36
CA GLU A 103 -10.30 -0.35 1.82
C GLU A 103 -9.83 0.20 0.46
N GLU A 104 -10.61 1.13 -0.11
CA GLU A 104 -10.33 1.79 -1.38
C GLU A 104 -9.01 2.60 -1.32
N PRO A 105 -7.97 2.23 -2.10
CA PRO A 105 -6.63 2.80 -1.94
C PRO A 105 -6.53 4.31 -2.17
N CYS A 106 -7.27 4.88 -3.11
CA CYS A 106 -7.15 6.31 -3.42
C CYS A 106 -7.65 7.16 -2.25
N GLY A 107 -8.72 6.76 -1.58
CA GLY A 107 -9.21 7.36 -0.35
C GLY A 107 -8.16 7.32 0.75
N CYS A 108 -7.62 6.14 1.05
CA CYS A 108 -6.58 5.96 2.07
C CYS A 108 -5.34 6.81 1.78
N LEU A 109 -4.83 6.77 0.55
CA LEU A 109 -3.65 7.55 0.15
C LEU A 109 -3.88 9.06 0.23
N LYS A 110 -5.08 9.57 -0.11
CA LYS A 110 -5.43 10.98 0.06
C LYS A 110 -5.45 11.39 1.53
N ILE A 111 -6.05 10.58 2.39
CA ILE A 111 -6.07 10.80 3.84
C ILE A 111 -4.65 10.81 4.40
N LEU A 112 -3.80 9.85 3.99
CA LEU A 112 -2.39 9.80 4.40
C LEU A 112 -1.61 11.03 3.94
N ALA A 113 -1.80 11.46 2.69
CA ALA A 113 -1.17 12.66 2.16
C ALA A 113 -1.60 13.92 2.92
N GLN A 114 -2.88 14.06 3.26
CA GLN A 114 -3.42 15.17 4.04
C GLN A 114 -2.92 15.16 5.50
N ASN A 115 -2.87 13.98 6.14
CA ASN A 115 -2.34 13.84 7.50
C ASN A 115 -0.82 14.06 7.56
N SER A 116 -0.11 13.88 6.44
CA SER A 116 1.32 14.19 6.35
C SER A 116 1.57 15.70 6.32
N SER A 117 0.61 16.50 5.82
CA SER A 117 0.64 17.97 5.94
C SER A 117 0.08 18.47 7.28
N ASP A 118 -0.92 17.77 7.84
CA ASP A 118 -1.59 18.13 9.10
C ASP A 118 -1.12 17.23 10.26
N GLN A 119 0.10 17.50 10.76
CA GLN A 119 0.59 17.28 12.13
C GLN A 119 -0.02 16.11 12.96
N ARG A 120 0.08 14.86 12.48
CA ARG A 120 0.00 13.67 13.36
C ARG A 120 1.25 12.80 13.34
N ALA A 121 2.36 13.33 12.81
CA ALA A 121 3.66 12.69 12.90
C ALA A 121 4.26 12.91 14.30
N VAL A 122 4.68 11.84 14.95
CA VAL A 122 5.48 11.93 16.18
C VAL A 122 6.90 12.33 15.80
N CYS A 123 7.47 13.31 16.52
CA CYS A 123 8.86 13.68 16.34
C CYS A 123 9.78 12.52 16.72
N GLY A 124 10.61 12.06 15.77
CA GLY A 124 11.59 10.97 15.99
C GLY A 124 13.02 11.47 16.25
N THR A 125 13.21 12.75 16.61
CA THR A 125 14.55 13.29 16.86
C THR A 125 15.22 12.59 18.04
N VAL A 126 16.40 12.04 17.81
CA VAL A 126 17.21 11.39 18.85
C VAL A 126 18.18 12.42 19.45
N TRP A 127 18.11 12.61 20.77
CA TRP A 127 18.99 13.54 21.49
C TRP A 127 20.39 12.95 21.72
N LYS A 128 21.39 13.80 21.56
CA LYS A 128 22.79 13.56 21.93
C LYS A 128 23.12 14.26 23.24
N LYS A 129 24.30 13.95 23.78
CA LYS A 129 24.85 14.66 24.95
C LYS A 129 24.92 16.16 24.65
N ASN A 130 24.35 16.97 25.53
CA ASN A 130 24.28 18.43 25.45
C ASN A 130 23.22 18.98 24.47
N ASP A 131 22.32 18.15 23.95
CA ASP A 131 21.19 18.66 23.16
C ASP A 131 20.17 19.37 24.05
N LEU A 132 19.55 20.44 23.54
CA LEU A 132 18.53 21.18 24.25
C LEU A 132 17.14 20.56 24.03
N ALA A 133 16.39 20.40 25.11
CA ALA A 133 14.99 19.98 25.09
C ALA A 133 14.14 20.87 26.01
N TYR A 134 12.85 20.97 25.69
CA TYR A 134 11.88 21.68 26.50
C TYR A 134 10.96 20.69 27.20
N ARG A 135 10.70 20.96 28.47
CA ARG A 135 9.65 20.30 29.24
C ARG A 135 8.55 21.31 29.49
N CYS A 136 7.33 21.04 29.02
CA CYS A 136 6.17 21.89 29.21
C CYS A 136 5.24 21.23 30.25
N ARG A 137 5.24 21.73 31.48
CA ARG A 137 4.48 21.18 32.62
C ARG A 137 2.97 21.22 32.41
N THR A 138 2.50 22.11 31.54
CA THR A 138 1.09 22.20 31.15
C THR A 138 0.68 21.16 30.11
N CYS A 139 1.62 20.71 29.25
CA CYS A 139 1.34 19.78 28.15
C CYS A 139 1.78 18.34 28.46
N GLU A 140 2.66 18.15 29.42
CA GLU A 140 3.18 16.83 29.77
C GLU A 140 2.09 15.93 30.34
N HIS A 141 2.17 14.64 30.01
CA HIS A 141 1.41 13.62 30.70
C HIS A 141 2.10 13.18 32.00
N ASP A 142 3.44 13.16 31.98
CA ASP A 142 4.27 12.78 33.11
C ASP A 142 5.59 13.59 33.13
N PRO A 143 6.31 13.64 34.26
CA PRO A 143 7.52 14.47 34.41
C PRO A 143 8.70 14.11 33.50
N THR A 144 8.66 12.98 32.78
CA THR A 144 9.71 12.57 31.85
C THR A 144 9.48 13.08 30.42
N CYS A 145 8.31 13.68 30.14
CA CYS A 145 7.99 14.26 28.84
C CYS A 145 8.97 15.37 28.45
N ALA A 146 9.50 15.29 27.23
CA ALA A 146 10.40 16.28 26.66
C ALA A 146 10.15 16.46 25.16
N ILE A 147 10.35 17.69 24.69
CA ILE A 147 10.07 18.12 23.32
C ILE A 147 11.35 18.74 22.75
N CYS A 148 11.72 18.42 21.50
CA CYS A 148 12.87 19.05 20.87
C CYS A 148 12.62 20.53 20.57
N VAL A 149 13.68 21.33 20.41
CA VAL A 149 13.56 22.79 20.16
C VAL A 149 12.64 23.12 18.97
N PRO A 150 12.76 22.48 17.79
CA PRO A 150 11.86 22.75 16.69
C PRO A 150 10.40 22.46 16.99
N CYS A 151 10.10 21.35 17.67
CA CYS A 151 8.71 21.00 18.02
C CYS A 151 8.12 21.97 19.05
N PHE A 152 8.92 22.44 20.01
CA PHE A 152 8.46 23.45 20.97
C PHE A 152 8.19 24.80 20.28
N GLN A 153 9.06 25.23 19.36
CA GLN A 153 8.89 26.52 18.66
C GLN A 153 7.72 26.51 17.67
N ASN A 154 7.45 25.36 17.05
CA ASN A 154 6.37 25.20 16.07
C ASN A 154 5.03 24.78 16.70
N GLY A 155 5.02 24.44 17.99
CA GLY A 155 3.81 24.13 18.77
C GLY A 155 3.26 25.36 19.49
N ASP A 156 2.01 25.27 19.96
CA ASP A 156 1.43 26.32 20.81
C ASP A 156 1.70 26.06 22.29
N HIS A 157 2.71 26.77 22.81
CA HIS A 157 3.05 26.78 24.24
C HIS A 157 2.90 28.18 24.84
N LYS A 158 2.11 29.06 24.23
CA LYS A 158 1.95 30.43 24.72
C LYS A 158 1.17 30.46 26.03
N GLY A 159 1.81 30.98 27.08
CA GLY A 159 1.21 31.05 28.42
C GLY A 159 1.26 29.75 29.21
N HIS A 160 1.98 28.74 28.73
CA HIS A 160 2.22 27.50 29.47
C HIS A 160 3.44 27.62 30.39
N ASP A 161 3.48 26.78 31.43
CA ASP A 161 4.65 26.64 32.30
C ASP A 161 5.63 25.65 31.66
N TYR A 162 6.81 26.14 31.25
CA TYR A 162 7.85 25.32 30.65
C TYR A 162 9.24 25.63 31.19
N SER A 163 10.15 24.66 31.04
CA SER A 163 11.57 24.81 31.36
C SER A 163 12.44 24.19 30.25
N SER A 164 13.53 24.85 29.91
CA SER A 164 14.56 24.31 29.03
C SER A 164 15.55 23.48 29.85
N ASN A 165 15.71 22.20 29.50
CA ASN A 165 16.71 21.33 30.08
C ASN A 165 17.72 20.95 29.00
N VAL A 166 19.00 20.91 29.37
CA VAL A 166 20.01 20.29 28.52
C VAL A 166 19.96 18.80 28.80
N PHE A 167 19.79 17.98 27.77
CA PHE A 167 19.77 16.54 27.88
C PHE A 167 21.21 16.05 28.15
N TRP A 168 21.49 15.85 29.43
CA TRP A 168 22.66 15.11 29.89
C TRP A 168 22.17 13.69 30.19
N TRP A 169 22.75 12.69 29.53
CA TRP A 169 22.46 11.27 29.75
C TRP A 169 22.80 10.75 31.16
N ARG A 170 22.92 11.59 32.19
CA ARG A 170 23.08 11.11 33.57
C ARG A 170 21.76 10.56 34.09
N VAL A 171 21.47 9.35 33.63
CA VAL A 171 20.88 8.31 34.47
C VAL A 171 22.00 7.89 35.43
N LEU A 172 21.73 8.03 36.74
CA LEU A 172 22.61 7.83 37.91
C LEU A 172 23.45 9.04 38.35
#